data_AF-A0A928ECD8-F1
#
_entry.id   AF-A0A928ECD8-F1
#
_cell.length_a   1.000
_cell.length_b   1.000
_cell.length_c   1.000
_cell.angle_alpha   90.00
_cell.angle_beta   90.00
_cell.angle_gamma   90.00
#
_symmetry.space_group_name_H-M   'P 1'
#
loop_
_entity.id
_entity.type
_entity.pdbx_description
1 polymer ?
#
loop_
_entity_poly.entity_id
_entity_poly.type
_entity_poly.pdbx_seq_one_letter_code
_entity_poly.pdbx_strand_id
1 'polypeptide(L)' 'MKSTTIRMDDDLKKQATAKLEALGLSFNTFVVMATVQLVSQDRVPFDLVVPDSSPGISGDRGIA' A
#
# COMPACT_ATOMS: atom_id res chain seq x y z
N MET A 1 -3.54 0.10 -26.89
CA MET A 1 -3.21 -0.15 -25.47
C MET A 1 -3.24 -1.65 -25.21
N LYS A 2 -2.26 -2.19 -24.45
CA LYS A 2 -2.17 -3.61 -24.13
C LYS A 2 -2.77 -3.87 -22.75
N SER A 3 -3.44 -5.01 -22.58
CA SER A 3 -3.96 -5.41 -21.28
C SER A 3 -2.85 -5.93 -20.37
N THR A 4 -3.07 -5.84 -19.06
CA THR A 4 -2.20 -6.43 -18.04
C THR A 4 -3.08 -7.11 -17.00
N THR A 5 -2.70 -8.32 -16.60
CA THR A 5 -3.42 -9.09 -15.58
C THR A 5 -2.67 -8.98 -14.25
N ILE A 6 -3.32 -8.44 -13.22
CA ILE A 6 -2.76 -8.31 -11.87
C ILE A 6 -3.44 -9.34 -10.97
N ARG A 7 -2.65 -10.19 -10.31
CA ARG A 7 -3.14 -11.12 -9.29
C ARG A 7 -3.03 -10.46 -7.92
N MET A 8 -4.10 -10.51 -7.15
CA MET A 8 -4.18 -9.97 -5.80
C MET A 8 -5.22 -10.75 -5.02
N ASP A 9 -5.13 -10.67 -3.70
CA ASP A 9 -6.15 -11.18 -2.81
C ASP A 9 -7.50 -10.45 -3.02
N ASP A 10 -8.60 -11.20 -2.94
CA ASP A 10 -9.94 -10.66 -3.22
C ASP A 10 -10.39 -9.65 -2.16
N ASP A 11 -10.06 -9.87 -0.88
CA ASP A 11 -10.39 -8.93 0.18
C ASP A 11 -9.57 -7.65 0.06
N LEU A 12 -8.29 -7.77 -0.31
CA LEU A 12 -7.45 -6.60 -0.61
C LEU A 12 -8.04 -5.78 -1.77
N LYS A 13 -8.43 -6.44 -2.86
CA LYS A 13 -9.05 -5.79 -4.02
C LYS A 13 -10.33 -5.06 -3.63
N LYS A 14 -11.20 -5.72 -2.86
CA LYS A 14 -12.48 -5.16 -2.43
C LYS A 14 -12.28 -3.91 -1.56
N GLN A 15 -11.37 -3.99 -0.60
CA GLN A 15 -11.04 -2.85 0.28
C GLN A 15 -10.46 -1.67 -0.50
N ALA A 16 -9.51 -1.93 -1.40
CA ALA A 16 -8.91 -0.89 -2.23
C ALA A 16 -9.95 -0.24 -3.15
N THR A 17 -10.80 -1.04 -3.79
CA THR A 17 -11.84 -0.54 -4.69
C THR A 17 -12.84 0.35 -3.95
N ALA A 18 -13.33 -0.06 -2.78
CA ALA A 18 -14.25 0.75 -1.99
C ALA A 18 -13.64 2.10 -1.55
N LYS A 19 -12.35 2.11 -1.18
CA LYS A 19 -11.64 3.35 -0.84
C LYS A 19 -11.46 4.26 -2.05
N LEU A 20 -11.15 3.71 -3.22
CA LEU A 20 -10.98 4.47 -4.46
C LEU A 20 -12.32 5.02 -4.96
N GLU A 21 -13.41 4.26 -4.87
CA GLU A 21 -14.75 4.71 -5.23
C GLU A 21 -15.20 5.90 -4.37
N ALA A 22 -14.90 5.89 -3.07
CA ALA A 22 -15.15 7.03 -2.19
C ALA A 22 -14.39 8.31 -2.60
N LEU A 23 -13.28 8.16 -3.34
CA LEU A 23 -12.50 9.25 -3.93
C LEU A 23 -12.90 9.56 -5.38
N GLY A 24 -13.89 8.86 -5.94
CA GLY A 24 -14.29 9.00 -7.35
C GLY A 24 -13.29 8.41 -8.34
N LEU A 25 -12.43 7.48 -7.89
CA LEU A 25 -11.38 6.85 -8.69
C LEU A 25 -11.69 5.38 -8.99
N SER A 26 -11.37 4.96 -10.21
CA SER A 26 -11.38 3.52 -10.54
C SER A 26 -10.05 2.87 -10.15
N PHE A 27 -10.08 1.56 -9.92
CA PHE A 27 -8.85 0.78 -9.66
C PHE A 27 -7.84 0.89 -10.81
N ASN A 28 -8.31 0.87 -12.07
CA ASN A 28 -7.44 1.06 -13.22
C ASN A 28 -6.77 2.44 -13.22
N THR A 29 -7.52 3.49 -12.89
CA THR A 29 -6.98 4.86 -12.79
C THR A 29 -5.86 4.92 -11.76
N PHE A 30 -6.06 4.30 -10.58
CA PHE A 30 -5.03 4.22 -9.55
C PHE A 30 -3.74 3.55 -10.05
N VAL A 31 -3.84 2.37 -10.67
CA VAL A 31 -2.67 1.64 -11.20
C VAL A 31 -1.94 2.48 -12.27
N VAL A 32 -2.67 3.15 -13.15
CA VAL A 32 -2.09 4.02 -14.17
C VAL A 32 -1.36 5.20 -13.53
N MET A 33 -1.95 5.87 -12.54
CA MET A 33 -1.30 7.00 -11.85
C MET A 33 -0.04 6.59 -11.11
N ALA A 34 -0.08 5.47 -10.38
CA ALA A 34 1.10 4.92 -9.72
C ALA A 34 2.22 4.60 -10.74
N THR A 35 1.86 4.05 -11.91
CA THR A 35 2.82 3.77 -12.99
C THR A 35 3.41 5.05 -13.57
N VAL A 36 2.59 6.10 -13.78
CA VAL A 36 3.07 7.42 -14.23
C VAL A 36 4.04 8.02 -13.22
N GLN A 37 3.72 7.94 -11.93
CA GLN A 37 4.59 8.46 -10.88
C GLN A 37 5.93 7.72 -10.83
N LEU A 38 5.91 6.39 -10.92
CA LEU A 38 7.11 5.57 -10.98
C LEU A 38 8.04 6.01 -12.12
N VAL A 39 7.51 6.15 -13.34
CA VAL A 39 8.30 6.54 -14.52
C VAL A 39 8.76 7.99 -14.45
N SER A 40 7.97 8.88 -13.87
CA SER A 40 8.29 10.32 -13.83
C SER A 40 9.30 10.68 -12.75
N GLN A 41 9.42 9.87 -11.69
CA GLN A 41 10.22 10.18 -10.50
C GLN A 41 11.34 9.16 -10.26
N ASP A 42 11.42 8.10 -11.05
CA ASP A 42 12.34 6.96 -10.86
C ASP A 42 12.32 6.42 -9.41
N ARG A 43 11.14 6.44 -8.78
CA ARG A 43 10.92 6.04 -7.38
C ARG A 43 9.62 5.26 -7.22
N VAL A 44 9.63 4.30 -6.29
CA VAL A 44 8.42 3.59 -5.85
C VAL A 44 7.36 4.58 -5.33
N PRO A 45 6.10 4.52 -5.84
CA PRO A 45 5.05 5.50 -5.56
C PRO A 45 4.29 5.21 -4.25
N PHE A 46 5.00 4.82 -3.21
CA PHE A 46 4.51 4.65 -1.84
C PHE A 46 5.69 4.67 -0.86
N ASP A 47 5.40 4.85 0.41
CA ASP A 47 6.43 4.85 1.44
C ASP A 47 6.80 3.41 1.82
N LEU A 48 8.11 3.16 1.86
CA LEU A 48 8.67 1.88 2.30
C LEU A 48 8.89 1.96 3.80
N VAL A 49 7.96 1.39 4.56
CA VAL A 49 8.05 1.32 6.02
C VAL A 49 8.51 -0.09 6.41
N VAL A 50 9.60 -0.18 7.17
CA VAL A 50 9.98 -1.44 7.82
C VAL A 50 9.04 -1.60 9.02
N PRO A 51 8.25 -2.69 9.11
CA PRO A 51 7.41 -2.94 10.27
C PRO A 51 8.28 -2.93 11.53
N ASP A 52 7.90 -2.14 12.54
CA ASP A 52 8.65 -2.07 13.80
C ASP A 52 8.74 -3.47 14.43
N SER A 53 9.90 -4.09 14.30
CA SER A 53 10.25 -5.36 14.93
C SER A 53 10.75 -5.13 16.35
N SER A 54 10.05 -4.30 17.13
CA SER A 54 10.38 -4.14 18.54
C SER A 54 9.63 -5.22 19.33
N PRO A 55 10.28 -6.33 19.76
CA PRO A 55 9.72 -7.15 20.82
C PRO A 55 9.60 -6.23 22.05
N GLY A 56 8.40 -6.09 22.58
CA GLY A 56 8.15 -5.27 23.75
C GLY A 56 9.02 -5.72 24.91
N ILE A 57 10.14 -5.04 25.17
CA ILE A 57 10.78 -5.09 26.47
C ILE A 57 9.97 -4.14 27.36
N SER A 58 8.85 -4.65 27.88
CA SER A 58 8.19 -4.06 29.03
C SER A 58 9.19 -4.11 30.18
N GLY A 59 9.70 -2.95 30.57
CA GLY A 59 10.61 -2.79 31.68
C GLY A 59 9.95 -3.22 32.98
N ASP A 60 10.18 -4.46 33.39
CA ASP A 60 10.05 -4.88 34.78
C ASP A 60 11.41 -4.72 35.45
N ARG A 61 11.61 -3.56 36.08
CA ARG A 61 12.63 -3.35 37.10
C ARG A 61 12.04 -2.49 38.22
N GLY A 62 10.99 -3.03 38.83
CA GLY A 62 10.67 -2.72 40.22
C GLY A 62 11.61 -3.52 41.11
N ILE A 63 12.76 -2.95 41.48
CA ILE A 63 13.50 -3.45 42.65
C ILE A 63 12.99 -2.68 43.87
N ALA A 64 12.37 -3.44 44.76
CA ALA A 64 12.11 -3.08 46.16
C ALA A 64 13.42 -3.05 46.97
#